data_AF-A0A0N0CXL9-F1
#
_entry.id   AF-A0A0N0CXL9-F1
#
_cell.length_a   1.000
_cell.length_b   1.000
_cell.length_c   1.000
_cell.angle_alpha   90.00
_cell.angle_beta   90.00
_cell.angle_gamma   90.00
#
_symmetry.space_group_name_H-M   'P 1'
#
loop_
_entity.id
_entity.type
_entity.pdbx_description
1 polymer ?
#
loop_
_entity_poly.entity_id
_entity_poly.type
_entity_poly.pdbx_seq_one_letter_code
_entity_poly.pdbx_strand_id
1 'polypeptide(L)'
;MIFDVQEDNVLHAKTLQIEGFFSHEDFCKLLEEHLHTYRTWLIKIEKAKFISFLDLEWLCKYEHYEQKIAVVLSKDFFNKDSINSLNTEIIAKNSIRFFNHILEARAWLFS
;
A
#
# COMPACT_ATOMS: atom_id res chain seq x y z
N MET A 1 1.09 7.54 -16.47
CA MET A 1 1.25 6.95 -15.13
C MET A 1 2.04 7.94 -14.31
N ILE A 2 1.52 8.36 -13.15
CA ILE A 2 2.30 9.17 -12.21
C ILE A 2 2.82 8.22 -11.15
N PHE A 3 4.13 8.23 -10.98
CA PHE A 3 4.86 7.47 -9.99
C PHE A 3 5.83 8.42 -9.30
N ASP A 4 5.73 8.50 -7.98
CA ASP A 4 6.60 9.37 -7.18
C ASP A 4 6.91 8.71 -5.83
N VAL A 5 8.18 8.79 -5.44
CA VAL A 5 8.68 8.28 -4.15
C VAL A 5 9.23 9.45 -3.35
N GLN A 6 8.55 9.76 -2.25
CA GLN A 6 8.91 10.85 -1.35
C GLN A 6 9.36 10.32 0.00
N GLU A 7 10.17 11.10 0.72
CA GLU A 7 10.52 10.79 2.11
C GLU A 7 9.64 11.59 3.07
N ASP A 8 9.00 10.89 3.99
CA ASP A 8 8.28 11.49 5.10
C ASP A 8 9.14 11.38 6.36
N ASN A 9 9.90 12.46 6.61
CA ASN A 9 10.81 12.54 7.76
C ASN A 9 10.09 12.48 9.11
N VAL A 10 8.79 12.82 9.17
CA VAL A 10 8.02 12.80 10.42
C VAL A 10 7.65 11.38 10.79
N LEU A 11 7.27 10.58 9.79
CA LEU A 11 6.92 9.18 9.97
C LEU A 11 8.14 8.24 9.91
N HIS A 12 9.31 8.75 9.54
CA HIS A 12 10.46 7.95 9.11
C HIS A 12 10.00 6.87 8.13
N ALA A 13 9.28 7.28 7.08
CA ALA A 13 8.69 6.39 6.08
C ALA A 13 8.96 6.90 4.66
N LYS A 14 9.02 5.99 3.70
CA LYS A 14 8.92 6.36 2.28
C LYS A 14 7.46 6.35 1.85
N THR A 15 7.03 7.39 1.15
CA THR A 15 5.71 7.47 0.55
C THR A 15 5.83 7.14 -0.92
N LEU A 16 5.09 6.13 -1.35
CA LEU A 16 4.95 5.74 -2.76
C LEU A 16 3.57 6.17 -3.24
N GLN A 17 3.50 7.06 -4.23
CA GLN A 17 2.25 7.47 -4.85
C GLN A 17 2.12 6.91 -6.26
N ILE A 18 1.03 6.19 -6.53
CA ILE A 18 0.71 5.60 -7.82
C ILE A 18 -0.63 6.17 -8.31
N GLU A 19 -0.63 6.82 -9.47
CA GLU A 19 -1.85 7.34 -10.11
C GLU A 19 -1.96 6.92 -11.58
N GLY A 20 -3.21 6.79 -12.03
CA GLY A 20 -3.55 6.44 -13.41
C GLY A 20 -3.72 4.95 -13.64
N PHE A 21 -3.57 4.52 -14.89
CA PHE A 21 -3.70 3.12 -15.31
C PHE A 21 -2.32 2.43 -15.31
N PHE A 22 -2.27 1.19 -14.86
CA PHE A 22 -1.10 0.32 -14.87
C PHE A 22 -1.56 -1.14 -15.01
N SER A 23 -0.70 -2.02 -15.54
CA SER A 23 -0.96 -3.45 -15.56
C SER A 23 -0.51 -4.12 -14.26
N HIS A 24 -0.99 -5.34 -13.98
CA HIS A 24 -0.50 -6.14 -12.85
C HIS A 24 1.03 -6.30 -12.89
N GLU A 25 1.61 -6.55 -14.06
CA GLU A 25 3.06 -6.69 -14.22
C GLU A 25 3.82 -5.39 -13.88
N ASP A 26 3.28 -4.23 -14.29
CA ASP A 26 3.89 -2.94 -13.97
C ASP A 26 3.82 -2.66 -12.47
N PHE A 27 2.69 -3.01 -11.83
CA PHE A 27 2.52 -2.87 -10.39
C PHE A 27 3.55 -3.69 -9.62
N CYS A 28 3.69 -4.98 -9.96
CA CYS A 28 4.63 -5.87 -9.31
C CYS A 28 6.07 -5.37 -9.49
N LYS A 29 6.51 -5.08 -10.71
CA LYS A 29 7.88 -4.58 -10.97
C LYS A 29 8.20 -3.32 -10.18
N LEU A 30 7.27 -2.37 -10.16
CA LEU A 30 7.42 -1.10 -9.46
C LEU A 30 7.53 -1.29 -7.94
N LEU A 31 6.75 -2.20 -7.37
CA LEU A 31 6.89 -2.54 -5.97
C LEU A 31 8.21 -3.27 -5.68
N GLU A 32 8.65 -4.17 -6.56
CA GLU A 32 9.93 -4.88 -6.41
C GLU A 32 11.13 -3.93 -6.41
N GLU A 33 11.13 -2.94 -7.31
CA GLU A 33 12.20 -1.96 -7.45
C GLU A 33 12.36 -1.06 -6.22
N HIS A 34 11.28 -0.83 -5.47
CA HIS A 34 11.28 0.20 -4.43
C HIS A 34 11.09 -0.34 -3.02
N LEU A 35 10.23 -1.34 -2.79
CA LEU A 35 9.84 -1.71 -1.43
C LEU A 35 11.04 -2.16 -0.59
N HIS A 36 12.01 -2.88 -1.16
CA HIS A 36 13.17 -3.40 -0.42
C HIS A 36 14.12 -2.31 0.15
N THR A 37 13.99 -1.05 -0.28
CA THR A 37 14.93 0.01 0.12
C THR A 37 14.65 0.62 1.48
N TYR A 38 13.50 0.33 2.09
CA TYR A 38 13.10 0.99 3.33
C TYR A 38 12.21 0.11 4.22
N ARG A 39 12.24 0.37 5.54
CA ARG A 39 11.48 -0.42 6.52
C ARG A 39 10.03 0.01 6.64
N THR A 40 9.73 1.30 6.50
CA THR A 40 8.38 1.82 6.70
C THR A 40 7.86 2.50 5.44
N TRP A 41 6.67 2.10 4.98
CA TRP A 41 6.10 2.56 3.73
C TRP A 41 4.67 3.06 3.89
N LEU A 42 4.38 4.17 3.21
CA LEU A 42 3.02 4.63 2.94
C LEU A 42 2.77 4.53 1.43
N ILE A 43 1.97 3.57 1.00
CA ILE A 43 1.61 3.37 -0.40
C ILE A 43 0.25 4.01 -0.65
N LYS A 44 0.18 4.97 -1.57
CA LYS A 44 -1.05 5.67 -1.94
C LYS A 44 -1.45 5.28 -3.35
N ILE A 45 -2.51 4.49 -3.46
CA ILE A 45 -3.07 4.01 -4.72
C ILE A 45 -4.55 4.42 -4.88
N GLU A 46 -5.03 5.35 -4.04
CA GLU A 46 -6.40 5.86 -4.05
C GLU A 46 -6.82 6.55 -5.37
N LYS A 47 -5.84 6.99 -6.17
CA LYS A 47 -6.05 7.58 -7.51
C LYS A 47 -5.63 6.65 -8.65
N ALA A 48 -5.21 5.44 -8.33
CA ALA A 48 -4.87 4.42 -9.29
C ALA A 48 -6.17 3.77 -9.79
N LYS A 49 -6.28 3.58 -11.10
CA LYS A 49 -7.42 2.89 -11.72
C LYS A 49 -7.08 1.41 -11.84
N PHE A 50 -8.06 0.54 -11.57
CA PHE A 50 -7.96 -0.91 -11.77
C PHE A 50 -6.96 -1.63 -10.85
N ILE A 51 -6.85 -1.24 -9.58
CA ILE A 51 -6.26 -2.13 -8.55
C ILE A 51 -7.18 -3.32 -8.37
N SER A 52 -6.69 -4.51 -8.68
CA SER A 52 -7.40 -5.77 -8.45
C SER A 52 -7.07 -6.34 -7.08
N PHE A 53 -7.90 -7.28 -6.62
CA PHE A 53 -7.60 -8.05 -5.40
C PHE A 53 -6.30 -8.86 -5.53
N LEU A 54 -5.97 -9.32 -6.75
CA LEU A 54 -4.74 -10.06 -7.03
C LEU A 54 -3.48 -9.22 -6.76
N ASP A 55 -3.52 -7.93 -7.09
CA ASP A 55 -2.44 -6.98 -6.81
C ASP A 55 -2.19 -6.87 -5.31
N LEU A 56 -3.27 -6.76 -4.53
CA LEU A 56 -3.20 -6.66 -3.07
C LEU A 56 -2.71 -7.96 -2.43
N GLU A 57 -3.17 -9.11 -2.91
CA GLU A 57 -2.64 -10.41 -2.46
C GLU A 57 -1.15 -10.54 -2.74
N TRP A 58 -0.70 -10.13 -3.94
CA TRP A 58 0.70 -10.20 -4.31
C TRP A 58 1.55 -9.34 -3.37
N LEU A 59 1.11 -8.11 -3.08
CA LEU A 59 1.79 -7.22 -2.13
C LEU A 59 1.92 -7.86 -0.74
N CYS A 60 0.88 -8.55 -0.27
CA CYS A 60 0.92 -9.25 1.02
C CYS A 60 1.83 -10.49 1.02
N LYS A 61 2.03 -11.12 -0.14
CA LYS A 61 2.97 -12.24 -0.30
C LYS A 61 4.41 -11.78 -0.49
N TYR A 62 4.63 -10.59 -1.03
CA TYR A 62 5.95 -9.97 -1.30
C TYR A 62 6.70 -9.53 -0.03
N GLU A 63 6.23 -9.90 1.16
CA GLU A 63 6.78 -9.43 2.42
C GLU A 63 8.28 -9.75 2.60
N HIS A 64 9.07 -8.70 2.82
CA HIS A 64 10.39 -8.81 3.40
C HIS A 64 10.31 -8.70 4.93
N TYR A 65 11.07 -9.53 5.64
CA TYR A 65 11.18 -9.48 7.10
C TYR A 65 11.47 -8.04 7.57
N GLU A 66 10.70 -7.55 8.55
CA GLU A 66 10.83 -6.24 9.22
C GLU A 66 10.19 -5.00 8.54
N GLN A 67 9.32 -5.17 7.53
CA GLN A 67 8.63 -4.02 6.94
C GLN A 67 7.31 -3.66 7.65
N LYS A 68 6.97 -2.37 7.66
CA LYS A 68 5.68 -1.84 8.11
C LYS A 68 5.07 -0.95 7.03
N ILE A 69 4.00 -1.42 6.38
CA ILE A 69 3.43 -0.88 5.15
C ILE A 69 1.97 -0.51 5.37
N ALA A 70 1.62 0.75 5.18
CA ALA A 70 0.24 1.20 5.13
C ALA A 70 -0.15 1.48 3.68
N VAL A 71 -1.29 0.94 3.24
CA VAL A 71 -1.78 1.06 1.87
C VAL A 71 -3.09 1.83 1.86
N VAL A 72 -3.14 2.93 1.14
CA VAL A 72 -4.35 3.77 1.00
C VAL A 72 -5.03 3.45 -0.33
N LEU A 73 -6.21 2.83 -0.23
CA LEU A 73 -7.04 2.39 -1.35
C LEU A 73 -8.20 3.35 -1.60
N SER A 74 -8.64 3.41 -2.86
CA SER A 74 -9.79 4.22 -3.27
C SER A 74 -11.09 3.70 -2.65
N LYS A 75 -11.91 4.60 -2.12
CA LYS A 75 -13.25 4.29 -1.62
C LYS A 75 -14.23 3.89 -2.71
N ASP A 76 -13.97 4.28 -3.96
CA ASP A 76 -14.84 3.98 -5.09
C ASP A 76 -14.81 2.50 -5.45
N PHE A 77 -13.69 1.83 -5.16
CA PHE A 77 -13.47 0.42 -5.45
C PHE A 77 -13.41 -0.47 -4.20
N PHE A 78 -12.93 0.09 -3.07
CA PHE A 78 -12.79 -0.63 -1.81
C PHE A 78 -13.53 0.13 -0.72
N ASN A 79 -14.76 -0.31 -0.43
CA ASN A 79 -15.52 0.29 0.66
C ASN A 79 -14.96 -0.17 2.03
N LYS A 80 -15.52 0.39 3.11
CA LYS A 80 -15.07 0.09 4.48
C LYS A 80 -15.16 -1.40 4.82
N ASP A 81 -16.21 -2.08 4.36
CA ASP A 81 -16.39 -3.52 4.62
C ASP A 81 -15.34 -4.34 3.87
N SER A 82 -15.05 -3.98 2.62
CA SER A 82 -13.95 -4.56 1.85
C SER A 82 -12.60 -4.35 2.54
N ILE A 83 -12.30 -3.14 3.04
CA ILE A 83 -11.07 -2.89 3.81
C ILE A 83 -10.99 -3.75 5.06
N ASN A 84 -12.10 -3.89 5.79
CA ASN A 84 -12.14 -4.74 6.98
C ASN A 84 -11.88 -6.20 6.59
N SER A 85 -12.56 -6.70 5.56
CA SER A 85 -12.32 -8.05 5.02
C SER A 85 -10.86 -8.23 4.57
N LEU A 86 -10.26 -7.27 3.85
CA LEU A 86 -8.85 -7.33 3.47
C LEU A 86 -7.96 -7.44 4.70
N ASN A 87 -8.18 -6.60 5.72
CA ASN A 87 -7.39 -6.61 6.95
C ASN A 87 -7.66 -7.83 7.85
N THR A 88 -8.75 -8.58 7.65
CA THR A 88 -9.07 -9.80 8.43
C THR A 88 -8.78 -11.10 7.70
N GLU A 89 -8.99 -11.15 6.39
CA GLU A 89 -8.91 -12.34 5.53
C GLU A 89 -7.56 -12.43 4.79
N ILE A 90 -6.98 -11.30 4.36
CA ILE A 90 -5.64 -11.30 3.80
C ILE A 90 -4.67 -11.36 4.96
N ILE A 91 -4.34 -12.60 5.36
CA ILE A 91 -3.17 -13.02 6.15
C ILE A 91 -2.55 -11.83 6.89
N ALA A 92 -3.18 -11.43 8.00
CA ALA A 92 -2.74 -10.32 8.85
C ALA A 92 -1.40 -10.66 9.49
N LYS A 93 -0.33 -10.61 8.70
CA LYS A 93 0.99 -10.34 9.23
C LYS A 93 0.95 -8.88 9.66
N ASN A 94 1.39 -8.60 10.88
CA ASN A 94 1.33 -7.27 11.51
C ASN A 94 2.04 -6.16 10.70
N SER A 95 2.71 -6.50 9.62
CA SER A 95 3.51 -5.66 8.75
C SER A 95 2.69 -4.87 7.72
N ILE A 96 1.53 -5.33 7.23
CA ILE A 96 0.78 -4.63 6.17
C ILE A 96 -0.66 -4.35 6.58
N ARG A 97 -1.13 -3.12 6.33
CA ARG A 97 -2.52 -2.74 6.62
C ARG A 97 -3.12 -1.81 5.56
N PHE A 98 -4.39 -2.03 5.24
CA PHE A 98 -5.14 -1.28 4.24
C PHE A 98 -6.05 -0.23 4.89
N PHE A 99 -6.18 0.92 4.25
CA PHE A 99 -6.98 2.06 4.70
C PHE A 99 -7.68 2.74 3.53
N ASN A 100 -8.79 3.42 3.80
CA ASN A 100 -9.41 4.35 2.84
C ASN A 100 -9.01 5.81 3.08
N HIS A 101 -8.27 6.08 4.15
CA HIS A 101 -7.94 7.43 4.58
C HIS A 101 -6.45 7.53 4.91
N ILE A 102 -5.79 8.51 4.31
CA ILE A 102 -4.37 8.77 4.54
C ILE A 102 -4.07 9.10 6.01
N LEU A 103 -4.95 9.81 6.72
CA LEU A 103 -4.71 10.18 8.12
C LEU A 103 -4.68 8.95 9.04
N GLU A 104 -5.57 7.98 8.80
CA GLU A 104 -5.60 6.72 9.54
C GLU A 104 -4.36 5.88 9.27
N ALA A 105 -3.96 5.80 7.99
CA ALA A 105 -2.73 5.11 7.57
C ALA A 105 -1.48 5.70 8.25
N ARG A 106 -1.35 7.02 8.25
CA ARG A 106 -0.23 7.73 8.90
C ARG A 106 -0.22 7.51 10.42
N ALA A 107 -1.38 7.57 11.07
CA ALA A 107 -1.48 7.33 12.51
C ALA A 107 -1.02 5.92 12.89
N TRP A 108 -1.42 4.90 12.11
CA TRP A 108 -0.98 3.53 12.34
C TRP A 108 0.51 3.31 12.05
N LEU A 109 1.08 3.99 11.06
CA LEU A 109 2.53 3.93 10.80
C LEU A 109 3.32 4.50 11.98
N PHE A 110 2.85 5.60 12.56
CA PHE A 110 3.49 6.25 13.71
C PHE A 110 3.40 5.42 15.00
N SER A 111 2.30 4.70 15.22
CA SER A 111 2.06 3.88 16.44
C SER A 111 2.80 2.56 16.41
#